data_AF-A0A927JWV9-F1
#
_entry.id   AF-A0A927JWV9-F1
#
_cell.length_a   1.000
_cell.length_b   1.000
_cell.length_c   1.000
_cell.angle_alpha   90.00
_cell.angle_beta   90.00
_cell.angle_gamma   90.00
#
_symmetry.space_group_name_H-M   'P 1'
#
loop_
_entity.id
_entity.type
_entity.pdbx_description
1 polymer ?
#
loop_
_entity_poly.entity_id
_entity_poly.type
_entity_poly.pdbx_seq_one_letter_code
_entity_poly.pdbx_strand_id
1 'polypeptide(L)'
;MAKHKKFKQKPPVRRDVGVSTIRTVAIAATGVVIGLAGILLARRNRTATSDTGHPAPDLALDRPHPGSNDRAPDAFRPDPTAAVPASERDALRPATGPAPSMVEPRGSMASQTAGNSG
;
A
#
# COMPACT_ATOMS: atom_id res chain seq x y z
N MET A 1 -53.40 65.62 14.13
CA MET A 1 -52.05 65.93 14.65
C MET A 1 -51.16 64.71 14.50
N ALA A 2 -50.13 64.76 13.65
CA ALA A 2 -49.03 63.79 13.68
C ALA A 2 -47.75 64.51 13.26
N LYS A 3 -46.79 64.63 14.18
CA LYS A 3 -45.50 65.28 13.95
C LYS A 3 -44.56 64.30 13.26
N HIS A 4 -44.15 64.56 12.02
CA HIS A 4 -43.09 63.80 11.37
C HIS A 4 -41.73 64.18 12.00
N LYS A 5 -41.14 63.26 12.78
CA LYS A 5 -39.73 63.35 13.19
C LYS A 5 -38.84 63.00 12.01
N LYS A 6 -38.08 63.98 11.50
CA LYS A 6 -37.01 63.75 10.52
C LYS A 6 -35.84 63.04 11.22
N PHE A 7 -35.63 61.77 10.93
CA PHE A 7 -34.39 61.08 11.29
C PHE A 7 -33.25 61.62 10.43
N LYS A 8 -32.28 62.31 11.04
CA LYS A 8 -31.04 62.71 10.37
C LYS A 8 -30.23 61.44 10.05
N GLN A 9 -30.14 61.08 8.78
CA GLN A 9 -29.24 60.02 8.31
C GLN A 9 -27.81 60.47 8.54
N LYS A 10 -27.03 59.69 9.31
CA LYS A 10 -25.57 59.91 9.43
C LYS A 10 -24.93 59.57 8.08
N PRO A 11 -23.97 60.37 7.57
CA PRO A 11 -23.32 60.07 6.32
C PRO A 11 -22.57 58.72 6.42
N PRO A 12 -22.50 57.93 5.33
CA PRO A 12 -21.74 56.70 5.35
C PRO A 12 -20.27 57.03 5.61
N VAL A 13 -19.66 56.37 6.60
CA VAL A 13 -18.23 56.41 6.83
C VAL A 13 -17.57 55.81 5.59
N ARG A 14 -17.08 56.68 4.70
CA ARG A 14 -16.22 56.31 3.58
C ARG A 14 -14.92 55.77 4.19
N ARG A 15 -14.78 54.44 4.22
CA ARG A 15 -13.49 53.82 4.51
C ARG A 15 -12.70 53.90 3.23
N ASP A 16 -11.81 54.89 3.14
CA ASP A 16 -10.78 54.91 2.10
C ASP A 16 -9.94 53.65 2.25
N VAL A 17 -10.21 52.66 1.41
CA VAL A 17 -9.33 51.52 1.18
C VAL A 17 -8.15 51.99 0.32
N GLY A 18 -7.32 52.84 0.93
CA GLY A 18 -5.97 53.12 0.46
C GLY A 18 -5.10 51.89 0.72
N VAL A 19 -5.29 50.83 -0.06
CA VAL A 19 -4.39 49.67 -0.03
C VAL A 19 -3.11 50.11 -0.73
N SER A 20 -2.12 50.51 0.08
CA SER A 20 -0.76 50.76 -0.38
C SER A 20 -0.28 49.57 -1.21
N THR A 21 -0.01 49.82 -2.49
CA THR A 21 0.47 48.85 -3.49
C THR A 21 1.69 48.06 -3.00
N ILE A 22 2.46 48.63 -2.08
CA ILE A 22 3.65 48.02 -1.47
C ILE A 22 3.27 46.87 -0.53
N ARG A 23 2.17 46.97 0.23
CA ARG A 23 1.71 45.89 1.13
C ARG A 23 1.18 44.67 0.36
N THR A 24 0.54 44.89 -0.78
CA THR A 24 0.01 43.79 -1.61
C THR A 24 1.12 43.02 -2.33
N VAL A 25 2.14 43.74 -2.83
CA VAL A 25 3.31 43.12 -3.48
C VAL A 25 4.16 42.34 -2.49
N ALA A 26 4.35 42.87 -1.27
CA ALA A 26 5.08 42.16 -0.22
C ALA A 26 4.41 40.83 0.15
N ILE A 27 3.08 40.79 0.33
CA ILE A 27 2.36 39.55 0.68
C ILE A 27 2.40 38.54 -0.49
N ALA A 28 2.25 39.00 -1.73
CA ALA A 28 2.29 38.13 -2.91
C ALA A 28 3.68 37.49 -3.11
N ALA A 29 4.76 38.25 -2.93
CA ALA A 29 6.12 37.73 -3.08
C ALA A 29 6.46 36.67 -2.01
N THR A 30 6.11 36.91 -0.75
CA THR A 30 6.37 35.94 0.33
C THR A 30 5.54 34.66 0.14
N GLY A 31 4.30 34.78 -0.32
CA GLY A 31 3.44 33.63 -0.61
C GLY A 31 4.01 32.71 -1.71
N VAL A 32 4.60 33.29 -2.76
CA VAL A 32 5.23 32.51 -3.84
C VAL A 32 6.50 31.81 -3.35
N VAL A 33 7.35 32.48 -2.57
CA VAL A 33 8.58 31.86 -2.03
C VAL A 33 8.26 30.72 -1.07
N ILE A 34 7.31 30.91 -0.15
CA ILE A 34 6.88 29.86 0.78
C ILE A 34 6.21 28.70 0.03
N GLY A 35 5.36 29.01 -0.97
CA GLY A 35 4.71 28.00 -1.80
C GLY A 35 5.72 27.14 -2.56
N LEU A 36 6.70 27.75 -3.22
CA LEU A 36 7.74 27.03 -3.97
C LEU A 36 8.67 26.24 -3.04
N ALA A 37 9.07 26.81 -1.90
CA ALA A 37 9.88 26.11 -0.90
C ALA A 37 9.13 24.91 -0.32
N GLY A 38 7.82 25.05 -0.03
CA GLY A 38 6.97 23.97 0.43
C GLY A 38 6.85 22.83 -0.59
N ILE A 39 6.68 23.15 -1.87
CA ILE A 39 6.62 22.16 -2.96
C ILE A 39 7.96 21.43 -3.11
N LEU A 40 9.08 22.15 -3.09
CA LEU A 40 10.43 21.55 -3.16
C LEU A 40 10.72 20.64 -1.97
N LEU A 41 10.39 21.07 -0.75
CA LEU A 41 10.58 20.27 0.45
C LEU A 41 9.69 19.01 0.45
N ALA A 42 8.44 19.14 0.03
CA ALA A 42 7.52 18.01 -0.10
C ALA A 42 7.93 17.00 -1.18
N ARG A 43 8.62 17.44 -2.23
CA ARG A 43 9.23 16.54 -3.23
C ARG A 43 10.46 15.83 -2.67
N ARG A 44 11.33 16.54 -1.94
CA ARG A 44 12.53 15.97 -1.31
C ARG A 44 12.20 14.93 -0.23
N ASN A 45 11.16 15.16 0.56
CA ASN A 45 10.79 14.20 1.61
C ASN A 45 10.20 12.90 1.03
N ARG A 46 9.53 12.94 -0.13
CA ARG A 46 9.04 11.73 -0.81
C ARG A 46 10.16 10.82 -1.31
N THR A 47 11.32 11.38 -1.64
CA THR A 47 12.51 10.61 -2.03
C THR A 47 13.33 10.12 -0.82
N ALA A 48 13.19 10.77 0.34
CA ALA A 48 13.93 10.40 1.56
C ALA A 48 13.30 9.23 2.34
N THR A 49 12.03 8.90 2.08
CA THR A 49 11.34 7.75 2.71
C THR A 49 11.69 6.40 2.09
N SER A 50 12.57 6.36 1.08
CA SER A 50 12.94 5.13 0.37
C SER A 50 14.06 4.31 1.03
N ASP A 51 14.71 4.84 2.08
CA ASP A 51 15.90 4.21 2.66
C ASP A 51 15.61 3.16 3.74
N THR A 52 14.35 3.05 4.21
CA THR A 52 13.96 2.03 5.19
C THR A 52 13.12 0.94 4.53
N GLY A 53 13.78 -0.13 4.09
CA GLY A 53 13.16 -1.31 3.46
C GLY A 53 14.09 -2.00 2.47
N HIS A 54 13.71 -3.20 2.01
CA HIS A 54 14.39 -3.85 0.89
C HIS A 54 13.92 -3.25 -0.44
N PRO A 55 14.77 -3.21 -1.48
CA PRO A 55 14.38 -2.71 -2.78
C PRO A 55 13.23 -3.58 -3.33
N ALA A 56 12.17 -2.91 -3.82
CA ALA A 56 11.01 -3.52 -4.49
C ALA A 56 11.29 -3.57 -6.01
N PRO A 57 11.84 -4.67 -6.55
CA PRO A 57 12.33 -4.72 -7.93
C PRO A 57 11.18 -4.71 -8.95
N ASP A 58 9.99 -5.12 -8.51
CA ASP A 58 8.73 -5.15 -9.24
C ASP A 58 8.16 -3.77 -9.51
N LEU A 59 8.45 -2.79 -8.64
CA LEU A 59 7.99 -1.40 -8.73
C LEU A 59 9.06 -0.43 -9.25
N ALA A 60 10.26 -0.93 -9.54
CA ALA A 60 11.36 -0.11 -10.04
C ALA A 60 11.09 0.34 -11.48
N LEU A 61 10.87 1.64 -11.68
CA LEU A 61 10.57 2.23 -13.00
C LEU A 61 11.73 2.10 -14.01
N ASP A 62 12.96 1.98 -13.51
CA ASP A 62 14.17 2.04 -14.31
C ASP A 62 14.69 0.64 -14.70
N ARG A 63 13.98 -0.43 -14.31
CA ARG A 63 14.40 -1.81 -14.54
C ARG A 63 13.28 -2.63 -15.18
N PRO A 64 13.61 -3.65 -15.99
CA PRO A 64 12.64 -4.64 -16.42
C PRO A 64 12.00 -5.31 -15.21
N HIS A 65 10.68 -5.50 -15.25
CA HIS A 65 9.97 -6.25 -14.22
C HIS A 65 10.52 -7.69 -14.16
N PRO A 66 10.81 -8.23 -12.96
CA PRO A 66 11.36 -9.58 -12.83
C PRO A 66 10.38 -10.61 -13.42
N GLY A 67 10.90 -11.49 -14.27
CA GLY A 67 10.13 -12.56 -14.89
C GLY A 67 9.93 -13.75 -13.95
N SER A 68 9.13 -14.74 -14.38
CA SER A 68 8.86 -15.97 -13.60
C SER A 68 10.11 -16.79 -13.28
N ASN A 69 11.18 -16.61 -14.06
CA ASN A 69 12.44 -17.32 -13.89
C ASN A 69 13.44 -16.53 -13.01
N ASP A 70 13.11 -15.28 -12.69
CA ASP A 70 13.96 -14.44 -11.85
C ASP A 70 13.71 -14.75 -10.38
N ARG A 71 14.81 -15.01 -9.67
CA ARG A 71 14.74 -15.37 -8.26
C ARG A 71 14.50 -14.11 -7.42
N ALA A 72 13.64 -14.21 -6.41
CA ALA A 72 13.38 -13.11 -5.48
C ALA A 72 14.68 -12.55 -4.84
N PRO A 73 14.72 -11.28 -4.40
CA PRO A 73 15.88 -10.73 -3.68
C PRO A 73 16.23 -11.59 -2.46
N ASP A 74 17.53 -11.71 -2.14
CA ASP A 74 18.03 -12.63 -1.12
C ASP A 74 17.34 -12.46 0.24
N ALA A 75 17.05 -11.22 0.64
CA ALA A 75 16.37 -10.92 1.90
C ALA A 75 14.93 -11.45 2.01
N PHE A 76 14.28 -11.73 0.89
CA PHE A 76 12.93 -12.31 0.84
C PHE A 76 12.93 -13.81 0.55
N ARG A 77 14.10 -14.43 0.39
CA ARG A 77 14.18 -15.87 0.21
C ARG A 77 14.03 -16.55 1.57
N PRO A 78 13.23 -17.63 1.67
CA PRO A 78 13.30 -18.52 2.82
C PRO A 78 14.74 -19.01 2.98
N ASP A 79 15.28 -18.93 4.20
CA ASP A 79 16.59 -19.48 4.50
C ASP A 79 16.56 -21.01 4.32
N PRO A 80 17.31 -21.58 3.35
CA PRO A 80 17.30 -23.02 3.12
C PRO A 80 18.02 -23.80 4.24
N THR A 81 18.78 -23.11 5.10
CA THR A 81 19.54 -23.69 6.20
C THR A 81 18.86 -23.55 7.55
N ALA A 82 17.72 -22.86 7.61
CA ALA A 82 16.97 -22.70 8.85
C ALA A 82 16.54 -24.05 9.41
N ALA A 83 16.91 -24.30 10.66
CA ALA A 83 16.55 -25.55 11.33
C ALA A 83 15.05 -25.59 11.63
N VAL A 84 14.40 -26.70 11.29
CA VAL A 84 13.01 -26.97 11.69
C VAL A 84 12.99 -27.32 13.19
N PRO A 85 12.18 -26.62 14.01
CA PRO A 85 12.09 -26.91 15.44
C PRO A 85 11.50 -28.30 15.69
N ALA A 86 11.92 -28.93 16.80
CA ALA A 86 11.56 -30.32 17.09
C ALA A 86 10.04 -30.55 17.23
N SER A 87 9.32 -29.56 17.76
CA SER A 87 7.85 -29.60 17.92
C SER A 87 7.10 -29.60 16.59
N GLU A 88 7.67 -29.05 15.52
CA GLU A 88 7.03 -28.94 14.20
C GLU A 88 7.42 -30.10 13.27
N ARG A 89 8.44 -30.87 13.62
CA ARG A 89 8.98 -31.94 12.77
C ARG A 89 7.96 -33.04 12.47
N ASP A 90 7.16 -33.43 13.46
CA ASP A 90 6.17 -34.49 13.28
C ASP A 90 5.03 -34.06 12.33
N ALA A 91 4.65 -32.77 12.38
CA ALA A 91 3.65 -32.20 11.48
C ALA A 91 4.13 -32.12 10.01
N LEU A 92 5.44 -31.99 9.79
CA LEU A 92 6.05 -31.99 8.46
C LEU A 92 6.43 -33.38 7.97
N ARG A 93 6.12 -34.45 8.72
CA ARG A 93 6.39 -35.81 8.27
C ARG A 93 5.61 -36.07 6.97
N PRO A 94 6.26 -36.59 5.91
CA PRO A 94 5.55 -36.98 4.70
C PRO A 94 4.37 -37.87 5.06
N ALA A 95 3.21 -37.62 4.45
CA ALA A 95 2.04 -38.47 4.61
C ALA A 95 2.28 -39.78 3.84
N THR A 96 3.12 -40.66 4.39
CA THR A 96 3.47 -41.98 3.83
C THR A 96 2.35 -43.01 4.00
N GLY A 97 1.12 -42.57 4.27
CA GLY A 97 -0.05 -43.44 4.27
C GLY A 97 -0.32 -43.97 2.87
N PRO A 98 -1.16 -45.01 2.75
CA PRO A 98 -1.65 -45.45 1.45
C PRO A 98 -2.25 -44.26 0.70
N ALA A 99 -1.88 -44.10 -0.57
CA ALA A 99 -2.49 -43.06 -1.39
C ALA A 99 -4.03 -43.23 -1.32
N PRO A 100 -4.80 -42.16 -1.05
CA PRO A 100 -6.25 -42.25 -1.09
C PRO A 100 -6.66 -42.61 -2.52
N SER A 101 -7.05 -43.87 -2.74
CA SER A 101 -7.53 -44.34 -4.04
C SER A 101 -9.05 -44.40 -4.03
N MET A 102 -9.69 -43.75 -5.00
CA MET A 102 -11.13 -43.91 -5.28
C MET A 102 -11.46 -45.20 -6.05
N VAL A 103 -10.45 -46.04 -6.30
CA VAL A 103 -10.55 -47.24 -7.13
C VAL A 103 -10.42 -48.46 -6.24
N GLU A 104 -11.42 -49.34 -6.30
CA GLU A 104 -11.41 -50.68 -5.70
C GLU A 104 -10.10 -51.41 -6.09
N PRO A 105 -9.40 -52.07 -5.14
CA PRO A 105 -8.20 -52.83 -5.46
C PRO A 105 -8.50 -53.84 -6.58
N ARG A 106 -7.72 -53.80 -7.67
CA ARG A 106 -7.77 -54.80 -8.75
C ARG A 106 -7.33 -56.16 -8.18
N GLY A 107 -8.27 -56.86 -7.57
CA GLY A 107 -8.06 -58.09 -6.83
C GLY A 107 -9.30 -58.55 -6.06
N SER A 108 -10.19 -57.63 -5.64
CA SER A 108 -11.40 -57.96 -4.87
C SER A 108 -12.45 -58.77 -5.65
N MET A 109 -12.43 -58.71 -6.98
CA MET A 109 -13.40 -59.40 -7.85
C MET A 109 -13.05 -60.87 -8.10
N ALA A 110 -11.75 -61.21 -8.15
CA ALA A 110 -11.30 -62.58 -8.46
C ALA A 110 -11.65 -63.57 -7.34
N SER A 111 -11.65 -63.11 -6.08
CA SER A 111 -11.94 -63.96 -4.92
C SER A 111 -13.44 -64.30 -4.76
N GLN A 112 -14.35 -63.54 -5.38
CA GLN A 112 -15.80 -63.79 -5.28
C GLN A 112 -16.28 -64.84 -6.28
N THR A 113 -15.61 -64.98 -7.43
CA THR A 113 -15.99 -65.97 -8.46
C THR A 113 -15.47 -67.38 -8.17
N ALA A 114 -14.39 -67.52 -7.39
CA ALA A 114 -13.82 -68.83 -7.03
C ALA A 114 -14.50 -69.51 -5.83
N GLY A 115 -15.35 -68.81 -5.09
CA GLY A 115 -15.97 -69.31 -3.85
C GLY A 115 -17.36 -69.94 -3.99
N ASN A 116 -17.97 -69.93 -5.18
CA ASN A 116 -19.36 -70.34 -5.38
C ASN A 116 -19.53 -71.50 -6.40
N SER A 117 -18.52 -72.35 -6.56
CA SER A 117 -18.63 -73.63 -7.28
C SER A 117 -18.58 -74.79 -6.28
N GLY A 118 -19.71 -75.06 -5.63
CA GLY A 118 -19.95 -76.20 -4.76
C GLY A 118 -21.42 -76.58 -4.82
#